data_AF-A0A6F8YB21-F1
#
_entry.id   AF-A0A6F8YB21-F1
#
_cell.length_a   1.000
_cell.length_b   1.000
_cell.length_c   1.000
_cell.angle_alpha   90.00
_cell.angle_beta   90.00
_cell.angle_gamma   90.00
#
_symmetry.space_group_name_H-M   'P 1'
#
loop_
_entity.id
_entity.type
_entity.pdbx_description
1 polymer ?
#
loop_
_entity_poly.entity_id
_entity_poly.type
_entity_poly.pdbx_seq_one_letter_code
_entity_poly.pdbx_strand_id
1 'polypeptide(L)'
;MVDYLAPAVGDGTYPRINWVWFRLVVQTFLRSVGGPHSLGEMAEDLATHDGFARADGWLSDGDERAYDHYVGWALHVYPALWARMAGAADLAAGRRARDVAALDRFLRDAVALVGADGSPLVQGRSLIYRFAAAAPFWAGALAGVPSVGPGQLRRAATSVVRHFTERGAFDDRGLLTMGWHGPWPRLAQRYSGPGSPYWASKGLLGIALPADHPVWTAPEEPLPVEREDGVRAVRAPGWLVSATRADGIVRVVNHGTDHAAEGSTAGDSPLYARLGYSTATSPVLDEGGWLNPIDQSVTLVDGAGRATHRAGMRTLVVHVNSDGVGVAGSRGAVRWVDPDPGHRDHGGGRAGAHRTAGVVTVYSLVRGPWELRLARVDSLAEGVDAGALRLRIGGWAVAGGATAAFGGGVASVTGAGLTSWLESVHGGGTAGATAVRDGGPLAGDVVVPWLEHPVRPGAWVAALVELSGGTGATDRDECRAVPHETAGRLHVAVHWPDGTDTAVHVDTDHAQDRRQAAR
;
A
#
# COMPACT_ATOMS: atom_id res chain seq x y z
N MET A 1 -37.86 -1.91 13.24
CA MET A 1 -36.74 -1.43 12.40
C MET A 1 -36.42 0.03 12.69
N VAL A 2 -37.39 0.96 12.58
CA VAL A 2 -37.20 2.38 12.92
C VAL A 2 -36.63 2.56 14.33
N ASP A 3 -37.28 2.01 15.36
CA ASP A 3 -36.81 2.15 16.76
C ASP A 3 -35.42 1.56 17.02
N TYR A 4 -35.05 0.52 16.28
CA TYR A 4 -33.72 -0.11 16.39
C TYR A 4 -32.62 0.79 15.82
N LEU A 5 -32.93 1.54 14.75
CA LEU A 5 -31.98 2.41 14.04
C LEU A 5 -31.97 3.86 14.55
N ALA A 6 -33.06 4.30 15.19
CA ALA A 6 -33.22 5.64 15.74
C ALA A 6 -32.08 6.11 16.65
N PRO A 7 -31.43 5.24 17.47
CA PRO A 7 -30.31 5.65 18.31
C PRO A 7 -29.10 6.20 17.54
N ALA A 8 -28.98 5.97 16.22
CA ALA A 8 -27.91 6.56 15.41
C ALA A 8 -28.06 8.08 15.18
N VAL A 9 -29.26 8.63 15.40
CA VAL A 9 -29.54 10.06 15.28
C VAL A 9 -29.23 10.74 16.61
N GLY A 10 -28.38 11.78 16.60
CA GLY A 10 -27.91 12.40 17.85
C GLY A 10 -26.74 11.69 18.52
N ASP A 11 -26.25 10.59 17.97
CA ASP A 11 -25.09 9.88 18.53
C ASP A 11 -23.78 10.59 18.19
N GLY A 12 -23.27 11.36 19.17
CA GLY A 12 -22.00 12.07 19.10
C GLY A 12 -20.77 11.19 19.23
N THR A 13 -20.91 9.87 19.43
CA THR A 13 -19.78 8.94 19.58
C THR A 13 -19.26 8.38 18.25
N TYR A 14 -19.97 8.64 17.14
CA TYR A 14 -19.53 8.22 15.81
C TYR A 14 -18.17 8.86 15.46
N PRO A 15 -17.13 8.05 15.21
CA PRO A 15 -15.83 8.59 14.82
C PRO A 15 -15.93 9.29 13.47
N ARG A 16 -15.22 10.41 13.33
CA ARG A 16 -15.19 11.25 12.10
C ARG A 16 -14.23 10.68 11.05
N ILE A 17 -14.48 9.43 10.70
CA ILE A 17 -13.77 8.62 9.68
C ILE A 17 -14.85 8.01 8.76
N ASN A 18 -14.55 6.93 8.05
CA ASN A 18 -15.48 6.19 7.20
C ASN A 18 -16.84 5.86 7.84
N TRP A 19 -16.94 5.87 9.16
CA TRP A 19 -18.18 5.65 9.93
C TRP A 19 -19.28 6.67 9.63
N VAL A 20 -18.93 7.85 9.12
CA VAL A 20 -19.91 8.84 8.63
C VAL A 20 -20.85 8.22 7.59
N TRP A 21 -20.38 7.27 6.78
CA TRP A 21 -21.23 6.58 5.80
C TRP A 21 -22.23 5.62 6.44
N PHE A 22 -21.89 4.99 7.56
CA PHE A 22 -22.84 4.13 8.27
C PHE A 22 -24.00 4.97 8.83
N ARG A 23 -23.67 6.12 9.45
CA ARG A 23 -24.69 7.06 9.97
C ARG A 23 -25.52 7.64 8.84
N LEU A 24 -24.90 8.09 7.74
CA LEU A 24 -25.60 8.62 6.56
C LEU A 24 -26.60 7.60 5.99
N VAL A 25 -26.20 6.35 5.78
CA VAL A 25 -27.10 5.31 5.23
C VAL A 25 -28.28 5.08 6.18
N VAL A 26 -28.03 4.97 7.50
CA VAL A 26 -29.10 4.78 8.49
C VAL A 26 -30.07 5.95 8.51
N GLN A 27 -29.57 7.19 8.62
CA GLN A 27 -30.42 8.39 8.66
C GLN A 27 -31.19 8.59 7.35
N THR A 28 -30.59 8.24 6.21
CA THR A 28 -31.24 8.30 4.90
C THR A 28 -32.39 7.30 4.79
N PHE A 29 -32.21 6.09 5.30
CA PHE A 29 -33.29 5.11 5.41
C PHE A 29 -34.41 5.65 6.31
N LEU A 30 -34.08 6.10 7.53
CA LEU A 30 -35.06 6.64 8.47
C LEU A 30 -35.85 7.80 7.84
N ARG A 31 -35.17 8.75 7.21
CA ARG A 31 -35.79 9.85 6.45
C ARG A 31 -36.78 9.34 5.40
N SER A 32 -36.42 8.31 4.64
CA SER A 32 -37.26 7.77 3.56
C SER A 32 -38.59 7.16 4.03
N VAL A 33 -38.68 6.78 5.31
CA VAL A 33 -39.88 6.18 5.92
C VAL A 33 -40.54 7.10 6.95
N GLY A 34 -40.14 8.37 7.02
CA GLY A 34 -40.69 9.34 7.99
C GLY A 34 -40.20 9.15 9.44
N GLY A 35 -39.11 8.40 9.64
CA GLY A 35 -38.46 8.22 10.95
C GLY A 35 -37.60 9.42 11.37
N PRO A 36 -37.05 9.39 12.60
CA PRO A 36 -36.18 10.45 13.11
C PRO A 36 -34.93 10.58 12.24
N HIS A 37 -34.54 11.82 11.92
CA HIS A 37 -33.34 12.14 11.16
C HIS A 37 -32.93 13.60 11.43
N SER A 38 -31.65 13.91 11.22
CA SER A 38 -31.10 15.26 11.36
C SER A 38 -30.39 15.67 10.07
N LEU A 39 -30.97 16.62 9.34
CA LEU A 39 -30.33 17.16 8.14
C LEU A 39 -29.01 17.87 8.45
N GLY A 40 -28.86 18.43 9.65
CA GLY A 40 -27.60 19.03 10.11
C GLY A 40 -26.49 17.99 10.24
N GLU A 41 -26.76 16.87 10.92
CA GLU A 41 -25.77 15.79 11.07
C GLU A 41 -25.40 15.16 9.73
N MET A 42 -26.39 14.94 8.86
CA MET A 42 -26.15 14.45 7.51
C MET A 42 -25.26 15.41 6.71
N ALA A 43 -25.50 16.73 6.81
CA ALA A 43 -24.67 17.73 6.15
C ALA A 43 -23.22 17.73 6.70
N GLU A 44 -23.06 17.61 8.02
CA GLU A 44 -21.74 17.50 8.65
C GLU A 44 -20.97 16.24 8.26
N ASP A 45 -21.65 15.10 8.16
CA ASP A 45 -21.06 13.83 7.72
C ASP A 45 -20.61 13.89 6.26
N LEU A 46 -21.45 14.48 5.40
CA LEU A 46 -21.10 14.74 4.01
C LEU A 46 -19.90 15.69 3.90
N ALA A 47 -19.84 16.75 4.71
CA ALA A 47 -18.71 17.67 4.76
C ALA A 47 -17.42 17.00 5.28
N THR A 48 -17.55 16.07 6.23
CA THR A 48 -16.41 15.29 6.75
C THR A 48 -15.83 14.38 5.68
N HIS A 49 -16.70 13.64 4.97
CA HIS A 49 -16.26 12.82 3.85
C HIS A 49 -15.59 13.66 2.75
N ASP A 50 -16.09 14.88 2.49
CA ASP A 50 -15.47 15.78 1.53
C ASP A 50 -14.04 16.19 1.96
N GLY A 51 -13.76 16.27 3.27
CA GLY A 51 -12.41 16.50 3.81
C GLY A 51 -11.43 15.34 3.58
N PHE A 52 -11.92 14.15 3.24
CA PHE A 52 -11.09 12.99 2.92
C PHE A 52 -10.52 13.05 1.50
N ALA A 53 -11.02 13.94 0.64
CA ALA A 53 -10.57 14.05 -0.73
C ALA A 53 -9.07 14.40 -0.82
N ARG A 54 -8.39 13.77 -1.78
CA ARG A 54 -6.98 14.00 -2.13
C ARG A 54 -6.86 14.16 -3.65
N ALA A 55 -5.64 14.38 -4.13
CA ALA A 55 -5.39 14.55 -5.55
C ALA A 55 -5.80 13.30 -6.36
N ASP A 56 -6.08 13.50 -7.65
CA ASP A 56 -6.28 12.42 -8.61
C ASP A 56 -7.37 11.40 -8.19
N GLY A 57 -8.47 11.89 -7.58
CA GLY A 57 -9.63 11.07 -7.24
C GLY A 57 -9.46 10.18 -6.00
N TRP A 58 -8.26 10.11 -5.43
CA TRP A 58 -8.01 9.37 -4.20
C TRP A 58 -8.68 10.03 -3.00
N LEU A 59 -9.00 9.22 -1.99
CA LEU A 59 -9.36 9.70 -0.66
C LEU A 59 -8.43 9.06 0.39
N SER A 60 -8.35 9.68 1.56
CA SER A 60 -7.73 9.10 2.74
C SER A 60 -8.70 9.16 3.91
N ASP A 61 -8.86 8.06 4.63
CA ASP A 61 -9.80 8.01 5.73
C ASP A 61 -9.29 8.80 6.95
N GLY A 62 -9.85 9.99 7.16
CA GLY A 62 -9.36 10.94 8.16
C GLY A 62 -8.14 11.75 7.69
N ASP A 63 -7.37 12.22 8.65
CA ASP A 63 -6.22 13.12 8.41
C ASP A 63 -4.92 12.36 8.12
N GLU A 64 -4.85 11.08 8.51
CA GLU A 64 -3.70 10.22 8.28
C GLU A 64 -3.58 9.83 6.81
N ARG A 65 -2.41 9.35 6.40
CA ARG A 65 -2.14 8.86 5.04
C ARG A 65 -2.48 7.38 4.91
N ALA A 66 -3.76 7.07 4.99
CA ALA A 66 -4.34 5.72 4.97
C ALA A 66 -4.83 5.34 3.56
N TYR A 67 -3.90 5.23 2.61
CA TYR A 67 -4.20 4.81 1.24
C TYR A 67 -4.11 3.28 1.11
N ASP A 68 -5.23 2.66 0.76
CA ASP A 68 -5.36 1.21 0.60
C ASP A 68 -6.62 0.84 -0.21
N HIS A 69 -6.91 -0.45 -0.34
CA HIS A 69 -8.13 -0.92 -1.01
C HIS A 69 -9.43 -0.56 -0.25
N TYR A 70 -9.36 -0.22 1.05
CA TYR A 70 -10.50 0.22 1.85
C TYR A 70 -11.11 1.52 1.30
N VAL A 71 -10.26 2.45 0.90
CA VAL A 71 -10.67 3.71 0.26
C VAL A 71 -11.59 3.42 -0.92
N GLY A 72 -11.21 2.48 -1.79
CA GLY A 72 -12.01 2.05 -2.92
C GLY A 72 -13.38 1.51 -2.51
N TRP A 73 -13.42 0.50 -1.64
CA TRP A 73 -14.68 -0.21 -1.36
C TRP A 73 -15.59 0.48 -0.34
N ALA A 74 -15.10 1.43 0.45
CA ALA A 74 -15.91 2.19 1.38
C ALA A 74 -16.14 3.63 0.90
N LEU A 75 -15.07 4.38 0.65
CA LEU A 75 -15.17 5.82 0.42
C LEU A 75 -15.68 6.18 -0.97
N HIS A 76 -15.58 5.29 -1.96
CA HIS A 76 -16.24 5.48 -3.26
C HIS A 76 -17.56 4.71 -3.42
N VAL A 77 -17.63 3.47 -2.93
CA VAL A 77 -18.84 2.64 -3.09
C VAL A 77 -20.04 3.23 -2.34
N TYR A 78 -19.85 3.71 -1.10
CA TYR A 78 -20.96 4.28 -0.35
C TYR A 78 -21.59 5.50 -1.05
N PRO A 79 -20.85 6.53 -1.50
CA PRO A 79 -21.46 7.64 -2.24
C PRO A 79 -22.18 7.17 -3.51
N ALA A 80 -21.62 6.22 -4.26
CA ALA A 80 -22.24 5.69 -5.48
C ALA A 80 -23.58 4.98 -5.22
N LEU A 81 -23.68 4.23 -4.11
CA LEU A 81 -24.92 3.55 -3.70
C LEU A 81 -25.90 4.50 -3.01
N TRP A 82 -25.42 5.30 -2.07
CA TRP A 82 -26.21 6.23 -1.26
C TRP A 82 -26.97 7.22 -2.13
N ALA A 83 -26.36 7.72 -3.20
CA ALA A 83 -27.00 8.65 -4.13
C ALA A 83 -28.25 8.07 -4.84
N ARG A 84 -28.49 6.76 -4.76
CA ARG A 84 -29.64 6.05 -5.32
C ARG A 84 -30.76 5.78 -4.30
N MET A 85 -30.50 6.03 -3.02
CA MET A 85 -31.52 5.87 -1.97
C MET A 85 -32.60 6.94 -2.12
N ALA A 86 -33.88 6.55 -1.94
CA ALA A 86 -35.01 7.48 -2.08
C ALA A 86 -34.88 8.70 -1.14
N GLY A 87 -34.41 8.48 0.11
CA GLY A 87 -34.18 9.53 1.09
C GLY A 87 -32.94 10.40 0.86
N ALA A 88 -32.19 10.20 -0.24
CA ALA A 88 -30.98 10.97 -0.55
C ALA A 88 -31.10 11.85 -1.80
N ALA A 89 -32.21 11.81 -2.53
CA ALA A 89 -32.29 12.38 -3.88
C ALA A 89 -31.88 13.86 -3.96
N ASP A 90 -32.41 14.69 -3.06
CA ASP A 90 -32.11 16.12 -2.93
C ASP A 90 -30.69 16.38 -2.41
N LEU A 91 -30.23 15.59 -1.43
CA LEU A 91 -28.89 15.71 -0.84
C LEU A 91 -27.77 15.27 -1.81
N ALA A 92 -28.06 14.31 -2.68
CA ALA A 92 -27.11 13.76 -3.65
C ALA A 92 -27.04 14.60 -4.94
N ALA A 93 -28.10 15.32 -5.29
CA ALA A 93 -28.21 16.05 -6.56
C ALA A 93 -27.03 16.99 -6.82
N GLY A 94 -26.57 17.73 -5.80
CA GLY A 94 -25.46 18.68 -5.92
C GLY A 94 -24.06 18.07 -5.95
N ARG A 95 -23.89 16.79 -5.58
CA ARG A 95 -22.58 16.15 -5.42
C ARG A 95 -22.32 14.95 -6.33
N ARG A 96 -23.38 14.32 -6.86
CA ARG A 96 -23.28 13.08 -7.65
C ARG A 96 -22.25 13.16 -8.77
N ALA A 97 -22.25 14.25 -9.55
CA ALA A 97 -21.31 14.41 -10.67
C ALA A 97 -19.85 14.45 -10.19
N ARG A 98 -19.57 15.15 -9.07
CA ARG A 98 -18.24 15.22 -8.46
C ARG A 98 -17.81 13.86 -7.92
N ASP A 99 -18.69 13.16 -7.20
CA ASP A 99 -18.38 11.86 -6.61
C ASP A 99 -18.12 10.80 -7.71
N VAL A 100 -18.88 10.82 -8.82
CA VAL A 100 -18.64 9.98 -10.00
C VAL A 100 -17.34 10.34 -10.70
N ALA A 101 -17.02 11.62 -10.85
CA ALA A 101 -15.75 12.06 -11.45
C ALA A 101 -14.53 11.64 -10.60
N ALA A 102 -14.64 11.71 -9.27
CA ALA A 102 -13.60 11.23 -8.37
C ALA A 102 -13.40 9.71 -8.50
N LEU A 103 -14.50 8.93 -8.52
CA LEU A 103 -14.45 7.49 -8.75
C LEU A 103 -13.84 7.14 -10.11
N ASP A 104 -14.28 7.80 -11.19
CA ASP A 104 -13.73 7.62 -12.54
C ASP A 104 -12.21 7.83 -12.57
N ARG A 105 -11.74 8.90 -11.92
CA ARG A 105 -10.32 9.21 -11.85
C ARG A 105 -9.55 8.17 -11.03
N PHE A 106 -10.05 7.78 -9.86
CA PHE A 106 -9.46 6.74 -9.00
C PHE A 106 -9.33 5.40 -9.72
N LEU A 107 -10.36 4.99 -10.47
CA LEU A 107 -10.38 3.69 -11.15
C LEU A 107 -9.28 3.52 -12.19
N ARG A 108 -8.79 4.61 -12.79
CA ARG A 108 -7.65 4.57 -13.71
C ARG A 108 -6.36 4.09 -13.04
N ASP A 109 -6.21 4.33 -11.74
CA ASP A 109 -5.08 3.83 -10.94
C ASP A 109 -5.43 2.47 -10.32
N ALA A 110 -6.65 2.31 -9.79
CA ALA A 110 -7.05 1.07 -9.12
C ALA A 110 -6.98 -0.18 -10.02
N VAL A 111 -7.29 -0.11 -11.32
CA VAL A 111 -7.13 -1.26 -12.22
C VAL A 111 -5.67 -1.66 -12.44
N ALA A 112 -4.73 -0.72 -12.25
CA ALA A 112 -3.29 -0.99 -12.36
C ALA A 112 -2.68 -1.60 -11.10
N LEU A 113 -3.47 -1.75 -10.01
CA LEU A 113 -3.05 -2.36 -8.75
C LEU A 113 -3.46 -3.85 -8.63
N VAL A 114 -4.05 -4.42 -9.69
CA VAL A 114 -4.51 -5.82 -9.74
C VAL A 114 -3.53 -6.64 -10.56
N GLY A 115 -3.02 -7.73 -9.96
CA GLY A 115 -2.13 -8.67 -10.64
C GLY A 115 -2.85 -9.43 -11.75
N ALA A 116 -2.10 -10.01 -12.70
CA ALA A 116 -2.69 -10.79 -13.81
C ALA A 116 -3.47 -12.02 -13.30
N ASP A 117 -3.10 -12.55 -12.14
CA ASP A 117 -3.78 -13.64 -11.47
C ASP A 117 -5.00 -13.19 -10.62
N GLY A 118 -5.33 -11.90 -10.67
CA GLY A 118 -6.40 -11.26 -9.92
C GLY A 118 -6.05 -10.85 -8.50
N SER A 119 -4.84 -11.10 -8.00
CA SER A 119 -4.50 -10.73 -6.62
C SER A 119 -4.57 -9.21 -6.44
N PRO A 120 -5.26 -8.71 -5.41
CA PRO A 120 -4.99 -7.37 -4.89
C PRO A 120 -3.69 -7.38 -4.06
N LEU A 121 -3.25 -6.19 -3.65
CA LEU A 121 -2.12 -6.03 -2.73
C LEU A 121 -2.49 -6.52 -1.33
N VAL A 122 -1.55 -7.16 -0.63
CA VAL A 122 -1.64 -7.42 0.82
C VAL A 122 -1.21 -6.15 1.57
N GLN A 123 -2.04 -5.10 1.45
CA GLN A 123 -1.77 -3.77 1.98
C GLN A 123 -3.02 -3.15 2.58
N GLY A 124 -2.83 -2.50 3.73
CA GLY A 124 -3.84 -1.74 4.42
C GLY A 124 -4.71 -2.55 5.37
N ARG A 125 -5.85 -1.97 5.75
CA ARG A 125 -6.75 -2.54 6.75
C ARG A 125 -7.82 -3.42 6.15
N SER A 126 -8.51 -4.17 6.99
CA SER A 126 -9.66 -5.00 6.66
C SER A 126 -9.37 -6.06 5.58
N LEU A 127 -8.13 -6.54 5.49
CA LEU A 127 -7.70 -7.50 4.48
C LEU A 127 -8.51 -8.82 4.51
N ILE A 128 -9.04 -9.22 5.67
CA ILE A 128 -9.92 -10.39 5.77
C ILE A 128 -11.25 -10.23 4.99
N TYR A 129 -11.57 -9.03 4.48
CA TYR A 129 -12.75 -8.75 3.65
C TYR A 129 -12.46 -8.95 2.17
N ARG A 130 -11.25 -9.45 1.83
CA ARG A 130 -10.65 -9.79 0.53
C ARG A 130 -11.45 -9.55 -0.75
N PHE A 131 -12.67 -10.11 -0.92
CA PHE A 131 -13.44 -9.86 -2.16
C PHE A 131 -13.88 -8.39 -2.27
N ALA A 132 -14.02 -7.67 -1.16
CA ALA A 132 -14.38 -6.27 -1.13
C ALA A 132 -13.41 -5.40 -1.95
N ALA A 133 -12.17 -5.82 -2.16
CA ALA A 133 -11.24 -5.15 -3.07
C ALA A 133 -11.77 -5.04 -4.52
N ALA A 134 -12.72 -5.89 -4.94
CA ALA A 134 -13.39 -5.81 -6.23
C ALA A 134 -14.51 -4.76 -6.30
N ALA A 135 -15.03 -4.32 -5.15
CA ALA A 135 -16.21 -3.44 -5.07
C ALA A 135 -16.11 -2.10 -5.82
N PRO A 136 -14.97 -1.36 -5.81
CA PRO A 136 -14.90 -0.09 -6.55
C PRO A 136 -15.11 -0.27 -8.05
N PHE A 137 -14.68 -1.40 -8.64
CA PHE A 137 -14.89 -1.67 -10.06
C PHE A 137 -16.38 -1.85 -10.39
N TRP A 138 -17.14 -2.52 -9.51
CA TRP A 138 -18.60 -2.61 -9.63
C TRP A 138 -19.30 -1.27 -9.41
N ALA A 139 -18.82 -0.45 -8.47
CA ALA A 139 -19.33 0.90 -8.30
C ALA A 139 -19.09 1.76 -9.56
N GLY A 140 -17.94 1.60 -10.21
CA GLY A 140 -17.65 2.24 -11.50
C GLY A 140 -18.63 1.83 -12.60
N ALA A 141 -18.90 0.52 -12.72
CA ALA A 141 -19.87 -0.01 -13.66
C ALA A 141 -21.29 0.52 -13.38
N LEU A 142 -21.70 0.54 -12.12
CA LEU A 142 -23.00 1.06 -11.68
C LEU A 142 -23.14 2.57 -11.94
N ALA A 143 -22.05 3.33 -11.77
CA ALA A 143 -22.02 4.77 -11.97
C ALA A 143 -21.87 5.16 -13.46
N GLY A 144 -21.54 4.21 -14.35
CA GLY A 144 -21.30 4.48 -15.76
C GLY A 144 -20.09 5.37 -16.00
N VAL A 145 -18.97 5.11 -15.29
CA VAL A 145 -17.74 5.89 -15.45
C VAL A 145 -17.20 5.80 -16.89
N PRO A 146 -16.71 6.89 -17.48
CA PRO A 146 -16.33 6.91 -18.89
C PRO A 146 -14.92 6.40 -19.20
N SER A 147 -14.00 6.39 -18.23
CA SER A 147 -12.57 6.22 -18.55
C SER A 147 -12.06 4.79 -18.55
N VAL A 148 -12.66 3.92 -17.75
CA VAL A 148 -12.33 2.50 -17.67
C VAL A 148 -13.50 1.73 -18.25
N GLY A 149 -13.26 1.02 -19.35
CA GLY A 149 -14.31 0.33 -20.09
C GLY A 149 -15.02 -0.74 -19.25
N PRO A 150 -16.32 -1.00 -19.51
CA PRO A 150 -17.09 -2.01 -18.77
C PRO A 150 -16.47 -3.41 -18.83
N GLY A 151 -15.83 -3.78 -19.94
CA GLY A 151 -15.10 -5.04 -20.08
C GLY A 151 -13.89 -5.15 -19.14
N GLN A 152 -13.13 -4.06 -18.98
CA GLN A 152 -11.98 -4.01 -18.07
C GLN A 152 -12.42 -3.96 -16.60
N LEU A 153 -13.51 -3.24 -16.29
CA LEU A 153 -14.10 -3.25 -14.95
C LEU A 153 -14.58 -4.65 -14.56
N ARG A 154 -15.25 -5.37 -15.47
CA ARG A 154 -15.63 -6.77 -15.25
C ARG A 154 -14.40 -7.65 -15.04
N ARG A 155 -13.38 -7.52 -15.90
CA ARG A 155 -12.12 -8.28 -15.79
C ARG A 155 -11.51 -8.12 -14.40
N ALA A 156 -11.30 -6.88 -13.94
CA ALA A 156 -10.70 -6.60 -12.64
C ALA A 156 -11.54 -7.13 -11.46
N ALA A 157 -12.85 -6.90 -11.49
CA ALA A 157 -13.72 -7.30 -10.40
C ALA A 157 -13.81 -8.83 -10.27
N THR A 158 -14.02 -9.52 -11.39
CA THR A 158 -14.17 -10.98 -11.42
C THR A 158 -12.85 -11.69 -11.16
N SER A 159 -11.71 -11.16 -11.64
CA SER A 159 -10.39 -11.74 -11.36
C SER A 159 -10.06 -11.70 -9.87
N VAL A 160 -10.38 -10.60 -9.17
CA VAL A 160 -10.17 -10.49 -7.71
C VAL A 160 -10.99 -11.52 -6.95
N VAL A 161 -12.27 -11.68 -7.28
CA VAL A 161 -13.11 -12.71 -6.63
C VAL A 161 -12.57 -14.11 -6.93
N ARG A 162 -12.29 -14.39 -8.21
CA ARG A 162 -11.77 -15.68 -8.69
C ARG A 162 -10.46 -16.06 -7.99
N HIS A 163 -9.54 -15.10 -7.84
CA HIS A 163 -8.26 -15.28 -7.17
C HIS A 163 -8.42 -15.94 -5.80
N PHE A 164 -9.43 -15.56 -5.03
CA PHE A 164 -9.67 -16.14 -3.72
C PHE A 164 -10.53 -17.40 -3.76
N THR A 165 -11.59 -17.45 -4.58
CA THR A 165 -12.47 -18.63 -4.66
C THR A 165 -11.75 -19.88 -5.15
N GLU A 166 -10.67 -19.71 -5.93
CA GLU A 166 -9.84 -20.80 -6.45
C GLU A 166 -8.63 -21.13 -5.56
N ARG A 167 -8.41 -20.40 -4.44
CA ARG A 167 -7.20 -20.52 -3.60
C ARG A 167 -7.50 -20.75 -2.11
N GLY A 168 -8.58 -21.46 -1.81
CA GLY A 168 -8.84 -21.95 -0.43
C GLY A 168 -9.56 -20.98 0.50
N ALA A 169 -10.19 -19.92 -0.03
CA ALA A 169 -10.89 -18.91 0.78
C ALA A 169 -12.05 -19.48 1.62
N PHE A 170 -12.55 -20.66 1.29
CA PHE A 170 -13.62 -21.32 2.01
C PHE A 170 -13.07 -22.44 2.89
N ASP A 171 -13.64 -22.60 4.09
CA ASP A 171 -13.43 -23.80 4.90
C ASP A 171 -14.24 -25.00 4.36
N ASP A 172 -14.11 -26.15 5.01
CA ASP A 172 -14.81 -27.39 4.64
C ASP A 172 -16.35 -27.28 4.71
N ARG A 173 -16.89 -26.21 5.29
CA ARG A 173 -18.34 -25.91 5.35
C ARG A 173 -18.78 -24.95 4.24
N GLY A 174 -17.86 -24.52 3.37
CA GLY A 174 -18.11 -23.52 2.35
C GLY A 174 -18.19 -22.08 2.88
N LEU A 175 -17.67 -21.81 4.08
CA LEU A 175 -17.73 -20.49 4.71
C LEU A 175 -16.41 -19.72 4.54
N LEU A 176 -16.50 -18.40 4.35
CA LEU A 176 -15.31 -17.55 4.26
C LEU A 176 -14.53 -17.57 5.59
N THR A 177 -13.25 -17.88 5.49
CA THR A 177 -12.32 -17.93 6.63
C THR A 177 -11.80 -16.54 7.02
N MET A 178 -11.40 -16.40 8.29
CA MET A 178 -10.65 -15.25 8.79
C MET A 178 -9.17 -15.39 8.40
N GLY A 179 -8.77 -14.74 7.30
CA GLY A 179 -7.42 -14.82 6.73
C GLY A 179 -7.38 -14.28 5.30
N TRP A 180 -6.40 -14.71 4.50
CA TRP A 180 -6.22 -14.26 3.11
C TRP A 180 -6.66 -15.33 2.11
N HIS A 181 -5.78 -16.28 1.78
CA HIS A 181 -6.11 -17.46 0.98
C HIS A 181 -6.80 -18.51 1.85
N GLY A 182 -6.20 -18.89 2.97
CA GLY A 182 -6.80 -19.79 3.97
C GLY A 182 -7.02 -19.09 5.32
N PRO A 183 -7.34 -19.85 6.38
CA PRO A 183 -7.43 -19.30 7.73
C PRO A 183 -6.05 -18.82 8.22
N TRP A 184 -6.00 -17.55 8.62
CA TRP A 184 -4.84 -16.95 9.29
C TRP A 184 -5.35 -15.87 10.25
N PRO A 185 -5.79 -16.26 11.47
CA PRO A 185 -6.51 -15.37 12.40
C PRO A 185 -5.74 -14.10 12.80
N ARG A 186 -4.41 -14.10 12.66
CA ARG A 186 -3.55 -12.93 12.92
C ARG A 186 -3.79 -11.77 11.94
N LEU A 187 -4.46 -11.99 10.79
CA LEU A 187 -4.87 -10.90 9.89
C LEU A 187 -6.04 -10.09 10.45
N ALA A 188 -6.72 -10.64 11.46
CA ALA A 188 -7.88 -10.01 12.05
C ALA A 188 -7.48 -8.79 12.87
N GLN A 189 -8.17 -7.68 12.62
CA GLN A 189 -8.03 -6.47 13.41
C GLN A 189 -9.04 -6.46 14.55
N ARG A 190 -8.86 -5.59 15.54
CA ARG A 190 -9.62 -5.60 16.80
C ARG A 190 -11.14 -5.53 16.66
N TYR A 191 -11.64 -4.94 15.56
CA TYR A 191 -13.07 -4.85 15.24
C TYR A 191 -13.61 -6.08 14.47
N SER A 192 -12.76 -7.06 14.17
CA SER A 192 -13.13 -8.25 13.42
C SER A 192 -13.86 -9.24 14.32
N GLY A 193 -14.89 -9.87 13.76
CA GLY A 193 -15.61 -10.98 14.35
C GLY A 193 -15.97 -12.03 13.29
N PRO A 194 -16.70 -13.08 13.66
CA PRO A 194 -17.02 -14.21 12.76
C PRO A 194 -17.75 -13.81 11.48
N GLY A 195 -18.56 -12.74 11.51
CA GLY A 195 -19.26 -12.23 10.34
C GLY A 195 -18.42 -11.30 9.46
N SER A 196 -17.27 -10.81 9.93
CA SER A 196 -16.50 -9.79 9.24
C SER A 196 -15.98 -10.21 7.86
N PRO A 197 -15.56 -11.47 7.60
CA PRO A 197 -15.18 -11.90 6.25
C PRO A 197 -16.28 -11.65 5.20
N TYR A 198 -17.56 -11.58 5.58
CA TYR A 198 -18.69 -11.41 4.66
C TYR A 198 -18.94 -9.97 4.20
N TRP A 199 -18.15 -9.00 4.66
CA TRP A 199 -17.99 -7.73 3.93
C TRP A 199 -17.49 -7.95 2.49
N ALA A 200 -16.90 -9.12 2.22
CA ALA A 200 -16.65 -9.66 0.88
C ALA A 200 -17.85 -9.59 -0.08
N SER A 201 -19.10 -9.60 0.42
CA SER A 201 -20.31 -9.43 -0.40
C SER A 201 -20.29 -8.19 -1.29
N LYS A 202 -19.60 -7.11 -0.87
CA LYS A 202 -19.41 -5.91 -1.71
C LYS A 202 -18.65 -6.21 -3.01
N GLY A 203 -17.76 -7.20 -2.99
CA GLY A 203 -17.07 -7.70 -4.18
C GLY A 203 -17.97 -8.39 -5.19
N LEU A 204 -19.23 -8.65 -4.84
CA LEU A 204 -20.25 -9.26 -5.70
C LEU A 204 -21.33 -8.25 -6.11
N LEU A 205 -21.12 -6.95 -5.87
CA LEU A 205 -22.09 -5.89 -6.14
C LEU A 205 -22.60 -5.89 -7.59
N GLY A 206 -21.77 -6.35 -8.54
CA GLY A 206 -22.16 -6.50 -9.94
C GLY A 206 -23.45 -7.29 -10.16
N ILE A 207 -23.76 -8.29 -9.33
CA ILE A 207 -24.96 -9.14 -9.46
C ILE A 207 -26.27 -8.32 -9.40
N ALA A 208 -26.24 -7.12 -8.80
CA ALA A 208 -27.40 -6.23 -8.76
C ALA A 208 -27.69 -5.52 -10.10
N LEU A 209 -26.78 -5.61 -11.08
CA LEU A 209 -26.94 -4.99 -12.40
C LEU A 209 -27.82 -5.86 -13.33
N PRO A 210 -28.66 -5.25 -14.19
CA PRO A 210 -29.46 -5.97 -15.18
C PRO A 210 -28.63 -6.88 -16.08
N ALA A 211 -29.20 -8.00 -16.54
CA ALA A 211 -28.49 -8.98 -17.37
C ALA A 211 -27.99 -8.41 -18.72
N ASP A 212 -28.64 -7.36 -19.23
CA ASP A 212 -28.29 -6.65 -20.46
C ASP A 212 -27.33 -5.47 -20.24
N HIS A 213 -26.92 -5.19 -18.99
CA HIS A 213 -26.00 -4.11 -18.68
C HIS A 213 -24.66 -4.26 -19.44
N PRO A 214 -24.05 -3.18 -19.97
CA PRO A 214 -22.81 -3.25 -20.74
C PRO A 214 -21.65 -4.00 -20.07
N VAL A 215 -21.59 -4.00 -18.74
CA VAL A 215 -20.59 -4.78 -17.98
C VAL A 215 -20.64 -6.28 -18.28
N TRP A 216 -21.81 -6.83 -18.62
CA TRP A 216 -22.01 -8.24 -18.93
C TRP A 216 -21.92 -8.54 -20.43
N THR A 217 -22.27 -7.57 -21.28
CA THR A 217 -22.39 -7.77 -22.73
C THR A 217 -21.17 -7.26 -23.51
N ALA A 218 -20.38 -6.33 -22.96
CA ALA A 218 -19.16 -5.87 -23.60
C ALA A 218 -18.08 -6.99 -23.65
N PRO A 219 -17.25 -7.04 -24.71
CA PRO A 219 -16.08 -7.90 -24.77
C PRO A 219 -15.20 -7.70 -23.53
N GLU A 220 -14.62 -8.78 -23.01
CA GLU A 220 -13.65 -8.66 -21.92
C GLU A 220 -12.42 -7.91 -22.42
N GLU A 221 -11.88 -7.02 -21.58
CA GLU A 221 -10.66 -6.29 -21.88
C GLU A 221 -9.57 -6.65 -20.85
N PRO A 222 -8.30 -6.82 -21.29
CA PRO A 222 -7.23 -7.20 -20.38
C PRO A 222 -6.91 -6.10 -19.37
N LEU A 223 -6.45 -6.50 -18.18
CA LEU A 223 -5.85 -5.63 -17.16
C LEU A 223 -4.58 -4.95 -17.71
N PRO A 224 -4.17 -3.80 -17.15
CA PRO A 224 -2.94 -3.12 -17.57
C PRO A 224 -1.71 -4.06 -17.59
N VAL A 225 -1.50 -4.84 -16.53
CA VAL A 225 -0.38 -5.79 -16.41
C VAL A 225 -0.41 -6.92 -17.44
N GLU A 226 -1.56 -7.23 -18.03
CA GLU A 226 -1.69 -8.29 -19.04
C GLU A 226 -1.31 -7.78 -20.46
N ARG A 227 -1.26 -6.46 -20.65
CA ARG A 227 -1.03 -5.81 -21.95
C ARG A 227 0.45 -5.59 -22.23
N GLU A 228 1.16 -4.96 -21.29
CA GLU A 228 2.54 -4.52 -21.46
C GLU A 228 3.21 -4.27 -20.10
N ASP A 229 4.54 -4.17 -20.10
CA ASP A 229 5.30 -3.70 -18.96
C ASP A 229 5.10 -2.19 -18.80
N GLY A 230 5.08 -1.68 -17.56
CA GLY A 230 4.93 -0.25 -17.35
C GLY A 230 5.20 0.22 -15.94
N VAL A 231 5.62 1.48 -15.83
CA VAL A 231 5.78 2.19 -14.56
C VAL A 231 4.85 3.40 -14.55
N ARG A 232 4.13 3.60 -13.45
CA ARG A 232 3.18 4.70 -13.24
C ARG A 232 3.46 5.41 -11.93
N ALA A 233 3.36 6.74 -11.93
CA ALA A 233 3.30 7.56 -10.72
C ALA A 233 1.85 7.74 -10.25
N VAL A 234 1.56 7.37 -9.01
CA VAL A 234 0.28 7.61 -8.33
C VAL A 234 0.55 8.61 -7.20
N ARG A 235 0.23 9.89 -7.47
CA ARG A 235 0.76 11.03 -6.70
C ARG A 235 0.23 11.12 -5.28
N ALA A 236 -1.09 11.03 -5.10
CA ALA A 236 -1.72 11.17 -3.79
C ALA A 236 -1.15 10.22 -2.71
N PRO A 237 -1.01 8.90 -2.96
CA PRO A 237 -0.39 7.98 -2.01
C PRO A 237 1.15 8.00 -2.02
N GLY A 238 1.76 8.72 -2.96
CA GLY A 238 3.20 8.77 -3.13
C GLY A 238 3.79 7.45 -3.61
N TRP A 239 3.16 6.81 -4.60
CA TRP A 239 3.55 5.49 -5.11
C TRP A 239 4.12 5.54 -6.53
N LEU A 240 5.08 4.66 -6.79
CA LEU A 240 5.33 4.14 -8.14
C LEU A 240 4.70 2.76 -8.24
N VAL A 241 3.98 2.49 -9.32
CA VAL A 241 3.40 1.19 -9.62
C VAL A 241 4.15 0.63 -10.83
N SER A 242 4.87 -0.47 -10.64
CA SER A 242 5.56 -1.20 -11.70
C SER A 242 4.88 -2.52 -11.96
N ALA A 243 4.56 -2.79 -13.22
CA ALA A 243 3.92 -4.01 -13.68
C ALA A 243 4.78 -4.67 -14.76
N THR A 244 4.92 -5.98 -14.67
CA THR A 244 5.65 -6.80 -15.63
C THR A 244 4.73 -7.86 -16.21
N ARG A 245 4.54 -7.83 -17.52
CA ARG A 245 3.64 -8.74 -18.23
C ARG A 245 4.10 -10.20 -18.16
N ALA A 246 5.42 -10.41 -18.20
CA ALA A 246 6.01 -11.74 -18.25
C ALA A 246 5.66 -12.60 -17.02
N ASP A 247 5.61 -12.00 -15.83
CA ASP A 247 5.25 -12.68 -14.58
C ASP A 247 3.85 -12.31 -14.05
N GLY A 248 3.22 -11.26 -14.60
CA GLY A 248 1.91 -10.81 -14.19
C GLY A 248 1.87 -10.08 -12.85
N ILE A 249 3.03 -9.75 -12.27
CA ILE A 249 3.14 -9.16 -10.94
C ILE A 249 3.05 -7.64 -11.03
N VAL A 250 2.28 -7.05 -10.10
CA VAL A 250 2.28 -5.62 -9.84
C VAL A 250 3.03 -5.35 -8.54
N ARG A 251 3.95 -4.40 -8.58
CA ARG A 251 4.77 -3.91 -7.47
C ARG A 251 4.47 -2.44 -7.22
N VAL A 252 4.28 -2.09 -5.97
CA VAL A 252 4.16 -0.71 -5.50
C VAL A 252 5.42 -0.36 -4.75
N VAL A 253 6.09 0.72 -5.14
CA VAL A 253 7.16 1.36 -4.37
C VAL A 253 6.59 2.58 -3.67
N ASN A 254 6.70 2.63 -2.35
CA ASN A 254 5.97 3.54 -1.48
C ASN A 254 6.87 4.57 -0.80
N HIS A 255 6.56 5.85 -1.02
CA HIS A 255 7.26 6.99 -0.43
C HIS A 255 6.31 8.03 0.19
N GLY A 256 5.02 7.72 0.32
CA GLY A 256 4.04 8.68 0.85
C GLY A 256 2.91 8.10 1.70
N THR A 257 2.78 6.78 1.79
CA THR A 257 1.77 6.13 2.62
C THR A 257 2.42 5.52 3.86
N ASP A 258 1.87 5.75 5.04
CA ASP A 258 2.34 5.15 6.30
C ASP A 258 1.26 5.06 7.39
N HIS A 259 0.00 5.42 7.08
CA HIS A 259 -1.09 5.50 8.07
C HIS A 259 -0.73 6.41 9.24
N ALA A 260 -0.05 7.51 8.94
CA ALA A 260 0.36 8.51 9.90
C ALA A 260 0.32 9.92 9.28
N ALA A 261 0.39 10.93 10.15
CA ALA A 261 0.72 12.30 9.75
C ALA A 261 2.25 12.48 9.68
N GLU A 262 2.71 13.43 8.87
CA GLU A 262 4.12 13.82 8.84
C GLU A 262 4.62 14.20 10.25
N GLY A 263 5.80 13.74 10.62
CA GLY A 263 6.37 13.98 11.95
C GLY A 263 5.90 13.01 13.05
N SER A 264 4.96 12.10 12.75
CA SER A 264 4.54 11.04 13.68
C SER A 264 5.73 10.27 14.27
N THR A 265 5.55 9.80 15.51
CA THR A 265 6.53 9.03 16.28
C THR A 265 6.10 7.59 16.52
N ALA A 266 4.97 7.17 15.94
CA ALA A 266 4.52 5.79 16.00
C ALA A 266 5.48 4.85 15.25
N GLY A 267 5.43 3.56 15.59
CA GLY A 267 6.14 2.52 14.85
C GLY A 267 5.54 2.31 13.45
N ASP A 268 6.34 1.77 12.55
CA ASP A 268 5.91 1.39 11.20
C ASP A 268 4.83 0.31 11.27
N SER A 269 3.66 0.59 10.69
CA SER A 269 2.71 -0.47 10.36
C SER A 269 3.23 -1.24 9.14
N PRO A 270 3.45 -2.57 9.21
CA PRO A 270 3.80 -3.37 8.03
C PRO A 270 2.75 -3.25 6.91
N LEU A 271 1.50 -2.92 7.26
CA LEU A 271 0.40 -2.77 6.32
C LEU A 271 0.42 -1.45 5.55
N TYR A 272 1.21 -0.45 5.97
CA TYR A 272 1.26 0.86 5.30
C TYR A 272 2.66 1.45 5.09
N ALA A 273 3.63 1.18 5.96
CA ALA A 273 4.91 1.90 6.02
C ALA A 273 6.09 1.17 5.35
N ARG A 274 5.86 0.03 4.68
CA ARG A 274 6.90 -0.62 3.86
C ARG A 274 7.15 0.21 2.60
N LEU A 275 8.40 0.20 2.14
CA LEU A 275 8.80 0.82 0.87
C LEU A 275 8.30 0.03 -0.34
N GLY A 276 7.81 -1.20 -0.15
CA GLY A 276 7.38 -2.08 -1.24
C GLY A 276 6.17 -2.93 -0.85
N TYR A 277 5.17 -3.01 -1.74
CA TYR A 277 4.05 -3.96 -1.68
C TYR A 277 3.90 -4.65 -3.05
N SER A 278 3.40 -5.88 -3.09
CA SER A 278 3.14 -6.54 -4.37
C SER A 278 1.89 -7.40 -4.33
N THR A 279 1.46 -7.83 -5.51
CA THR A 279 0.37 -8.78 -5.69
C THR A 279 0.81 -10.24 -5.48
N ALA A 280 2.09 -10.47 -5.17
CA ALA A 280 2.68 -11.81 -5.05
C ALA A 280 3.27 -12.11 -3.66
N THR A 281 3.50 -11.08 -2.84
CA THR A 281 4.13 -11.19 -1.51
C THR A 281 3.28 -10.53 -0.44
N SER A 282 3.48 -10.94 0.82
CA SER A 282 2.92 -10.25 1.98
C SER A 282 4.05 -9.57 2.76
N PRO A 283 3.77 -8.43 3.44
CA PRO A 283 4.65 -7.97 4.51
C PRO A 283 4.82 -9.04 5.59
N VAL A 284 5.87 -8.91 6.41
CA VAL A 284 6.00 -9.71 7.64
C VAL A 284 5.03 -9.14 8.69
N LEU A 285 4.06 -9.94 9.10
CA LEU A 285 2.92 -9.55 9.94
C LEU A 285 2.94 -10.20 11.33
N ASP A 286 3.99 -10.93 11.68
CA ASP A 286 4.20 -11.39 13.06
C ASP A 286 4.67 -10.23 13.96
N GLU A 287 4.75 -10.49 15.27
CA GLU A 287 5.17 -9.47 16.25
C GLU A 287 6.56 -8.89 15.93
N GLY A 288 7.47 -9.71 15.38
CA GLY A 288 8.77 -9.26 14.92
C GLY A 288 8.67 -8.21 13.82
N GLY A 289 7.81 -8.42 12.81
CA GLY A 289 7.59 -7.47 11.72
C GLY A 289 7.04 -6.11 12.16
N TRP A 290 6.25 -6.08 13.24
CA TRP A 290 5.73 -4.85 13.85
C TRP A 290 6.76 -4.10 14.70
N LEU A 291 7.68 -4.82 15.36
CA LEU A 291 8.69 -4.24 16.25
C LEU A 291 10.02 -3.93 15.55
N ASN A 292 10.37 -4.71 14.53
CA ASN A 292 11.67 -4.65 13.84
C ASN A 292 11.47 -4.80 12.32
N PRO A 293 11.16 -3.71 11.59
CA PRO A 293 10.92 -3.76 10.15
C PRO A 293 12.08 -4.38 9.38
N ILE A 294 11.83 -5.50 8.67
CA ILE A 294 12.87 -6.24 7.94
C ILE A 294 12.60 -6.38 6.46
N ASP A 295 11.34 -6.59 6.06
CA ASP A 295 10.91 -6.66 4.68
C ASP A 295 10.71 -5.26 4.12
N GLN A 296 11.13 -5.02 2.87
CA GLN A 296 10.87 -3.78 2.15
C GLN A 296 11.09 -2.52 3.00
N SER A 297 12.23 -2.45 3.69
CA SER A 297 12.53 -1.40 4.67
C SER A 297 13.93 -0.82 4.47
N VAL A 298 14.16 0.36 5.03
CA VAL A 298 15.49 0.96 5.24
C VAL A 298 15.55 1.39 6.69
N THR A 299 16.36 0.71 7.49
CA THR A 299 16.39 0.87 8.95
C THR A 299 17.81 1.02 9.48
N LEU A 300 17.96 1.67 10.63
CA LEU A 300 19.17 1.60 11.43
C LEU A 300 19.00 0.47 12.45
N VAL A 301 19.97 -0.42 12.51
CA VAL A 301 19.97 -1.59 13.39
C VAL A 301 21.11 -1.46 14.39
N ASP A 302 20.80 -1.59 15.68
CA ASP A 302 21.79 -1.54 16.74
C ASP A 302 22.43 -2.92 17.03
N GLY A 303 23.43 -2.95 17.91
CA GLY A 303 24.12 -4.19 18.30
C GLY A 303 23.23 -5.22 19.02
N ALA A 304 22.03 -4.83 19.47
CA ALA A 304 21.03 -5.74 20.04
C ALA A 304 20.04 -6.25 18.97
N GLY A 305 20.18 -5.83 17.71
CA GLY A 305 19.31 -6.20 16.61
C GLY A 305 18.03 -5.38 16.52
N ARG A 306 17.87 -4.31 17.31
CA ARG A 306 16.68 -3.44 17.25
C ARG A 306 16.73 -2.58 16.00
N ALA A 307 15.67 -2.64 15.19
CA ALA A 307 15.53 -1.80 14.01
C ALA A 307 14.77 -0.51 14.33
N THR A 308 15.09 0.56 13.62
CA THR A 308 14.31 1.81 13.67
C THR A 308 13.07 1.76 12.77
N HIS A 309 12.09 2.59 13.09
CA HIS A 309 10.90 2.88 12.29
C HIS A 309 11.04 4.23 11.59
N ARG A 310 10.32 4.41 10.48
CA ARG A 310 10.36 5.60 9.62
C ARG A 310 9.03 6.34 9.46
N ALA A 311 7.94 5.85 10.07
CA ALA A 311 6.62 6.45 9.99
C ALA A 311 6.65 7.94 10.38
N GLY A 312 5.75 8.71 9.76
CA GLY A 312 5.78 10.16 9.78
C GLY A 312 6.74 10.75 8.74
N MET A 313 7.07 10.00 7.69
CA MET A 313 7.93 10.46 6.61
C MET A 313 7.27 11.56 5.77
N ARG A 314 8.10 12.34 5.08
CA ARG A 314 7.71 13.33 4.08
C ARG A 314 8.04 12.81 2.69
N THR A 315 7.07 12.83 1.78
CA THR A 315 7.31 12.57 0.35
C THR A 315 8.06 13.74 -0.26
N LEU A 316 9.12 13.43 -1.00
CA LEU A 316 9.97 14.43 -1.66
C LEU A 316 9.60 14.58 -3.13
N VAL A 317 9.43 13.45 -3.83
CA VAL A 317 9.17 13.41 -5.26
C VAL A 317 8.46 12.11 -5.62
N VAL A 318 7.58 12.13 -6.62
CA VAL A 318 7.03 10.95 -7.32
C VAL A 318 6.69 11.32 -8.76
N HIS A 319 7.39 10.75 -9.73
CA HIS A 319 7.13 10.95 -11.16
C HIS A 319 7.70 9.80 -12.01
N VAL A 320 7.38 9.79 -13.30
CA VAL A 320 8.01 8.93 -14.29
C VAL A 320 8.70 9.83 -15.32
N ASN A 321 9.97 9.57 -15.59
CA ASN A 321 10.76 10.29 -16.57
C ASN A 321 10.33 9.95 -18.00
N SER A 322 10.80 10.74 -18.98
CA SER A 322 10.52 10.50 -20.40
C SER A 322 11.11 9.20 -20.94
N ASP A 323 12.14 8.66 -20.27
CA ASP A 323 12.76 7.36 -20.56
C ASP A 323 12.01 6.18 -19.90
N GLY A 324 10.92 6.44 -19.18
CA GLY A 324 10.11 5.43 -18.51
C GLY A 324 10.59 5.04 -17.12
N VAL A 325 11.71 5.59 -16.63
CA VAL A 325 12.18 5.32 -15.25
C VAL A 325 11.29 6.06 -14.24
N GLY A 326 10.71 5.31 -13.31
CA GLY A 326 10.01 5.88 -12.16
C GLY A 326 11.00 6.44 -11.14
N VAL A 327 10.72 7.61 -10.59
CA VAL A 327 11.53 8.24 -9.55
C VAL A 327 10.64 8.63 -8.38
N ALA A 328 10.92 8.08 -7.21
CA ALA A 328 10.23 8.44 -5.98
C ALA A 328 11.21 8.60 -4.81
N GLY A 329 10.83 9.40 -3.83
CA GLY A 329 11.69 9.65 -2.68
C GLY A 329 10.94 10.15 -1.45
N SER A 330 11.50 9.85 -0.29
CA SER A 330 10.97 10.28 0.99
C SER A 330 12.08 10.45 2.03
N ARG A 331 11.89 11.40 2.94
CA ARG A 331 12.80 11.68 4.06
C ARG A 331 12.04 11.67 5.37
N GLY A 332 12.66 11.20 6.44
CA GLY A 332 12.04 11.20 7.75
C GLY A 332 13.03 10.95 8.87
N ALA A 333 12.65 11.35 10.07
CA ALA A 333 13.34 10.91 11.28
C ALA A 333 13.12 9.41 11.47
N VAL A 334 14.18 8.69 11.82
CA VAL A 334 14.12 7.27 12.14
C VAL A 334 14.31 7.07 13.65
N ARG A 335 13.52 6.18 14.24
CA ARG A 335 13.40 6.08 15.71
C ARG A 335 13.30 4.65 16.17
N TRP A 336 13.89 4.33 17.31
CA TRP A 336 13.49 3.15 18.05
C TRP A 336 12.18 3.44 18.78
N VAL A 337 11.23 2.52 18.73
CA VAL A 337 9.93 2.63 19.39
C VAL A 337 9.77 1.43 20.33
N ASP A 338 9.30 1.71 21.54
CA ASP A 338 8.88 0.74 22.55
C ASP A 338 7.36 0.90 22.70
N PRO A 339 6.55 0.09 22.00
CA PRO A 339 5.10 0.25 21.96
C PRO A 339 4.44 0.12 23.34
N ASP A 340 3.39 0.90 23.56
CA ASP A 340 2.59 0.80 24.78
C ASP A 340 1.89 -0.56 24.88
N PRO A 341 1.79 -1.14 26.09
CA PRO A 341 1.07 -2.40 26.28
C PRO A 341 -0.42 -2.23 25.97
N GLY A 342 -1.04 -3.26 25.39
CA GLY A 342 -2.49 -3.27 25.14
C GLY A 342 -2.95 -2.44 23.95
N HIS A 343 -2.04 -2.04 23.05
CA HIS A 343 -2.38 -1.38 21.79
C HIS A 343 -3.50 -2.12 21.03
N ARG A 344 -4.46 -1.36 20.51
CA ARG A 344 -5.58 -1.92 19.74
C ARG A 344 -5.19 -1.96 18.28
N ASP A 345 -5.04 -3.16 17.74
CA ASP A 345 -4.72 -3.33 16.33
C ASP A 345 -5.90 -2.91 15.43
N HIS A 346 -5.76 -1.72 14.86
CA HIS A 346 -6.62 -1.21 13.78
C HIS A 346 -5.87 -1.12 12.44
N GLY A 347 -4.67 -1.72 12.36
CA GLY A 347 -3.76 -1.66 11.22
C GLY A 347 -2.87 -0.42 11.16
N GLY A 348 -3.00 0.51 12.10
CA GLY A 348 -2.13 1.68 12.23
C GLY A 348 -0.80 1.36 12.92
N GLY A 349 0.14 2.30 12.85
CA GLY A 349 1.42 2.21 13.56
C GLY A 349 1.23 2.17 15.08
N ARG A 350 2.05 1.41 15.79
CA ARG A 350 1.94 1.28 17.25
C ARG A 350 2.61 2.48 17.94
N ALA A 351 1.85 3.22 18.74
CA ALA A 351 2.37 4.31 19.56
C ALA A 351 3.11 3.78 20.80
N GLY A 352 4.05 4.56 21.33
CA GLY A 352 4.76 4.26 22.57
C GLY A 352 5.93 5.20 22.82
N ALA A 353 6.75 4.85 23.82
CA ALA A 353 8.00 5.54 24.08
C ALA A 353 8.92 5.43 22.86
N HIS A 354 9.67 6.48 22.57
CA HIS A 354 10.54 6.48 21.39
C HIS A 354 11.85 7.23 21.65
N ARG A 355 12.88 6.85 20.90
CA ARG A 355 14.17 7.55 20.86
C ARG A 355 14.59 7.74 19.42
N THR A 356 14.80 8.99 19.02
CA THR A 356 15.28 9.33 17.68
C THR A 356 16.71 8.83 17.49
N ALA A 357 16.95 8.12 16.38
CA ALA A 357 18.27 7.65 15.98
C ALA A 357 18.95 8.61 14.99
N GLY A 358 18.17 9.25 14.12
CA GLY A 358 18.69 10.15 13.10
C GLY A 358 17.65 10.53 12.06
N VAL A 359 18.11 11.03 10.92
CA VAL A 359 17.29 11.33 9.74
C VAL A 359 17.81 10.50 8.56
N VAL A 360 16.89 9.87 7.83
CA VAL A 360 17.22 9.05 6.66
C VAL A 360 16.44 9.55 5.45
N THR A 361 17.15 9.71 4.33
CA THR A 361 16.58 9.96 3.02
C THR A 361 16.68 8.69 2.18
N VAL A 362 15.58 8.34 1.50
CA VAL A 362 15.51 7.19 0.59
C VAL A 362 14.94 7.65 -0.75
N TYR A 363 15.62 7.28 -1.84
CA TYR A 363 15.12 7.40 -3.20
C TYR A 363 15.03 6.03 -3.86
N SER A 364 14.10 5.88 -4.78
CA SER A 364 13.90 4.67 -5.56
C SER A 364 13.78 5.02 -7.02
N LEU A 365 14.65 4.40 -7.83
CA LEU A 365 14.57 4.43 -9.29
C LEU A 365 13.98 3.10 -9.75
N VAL A 366 12.92 3.11 -10.55
CA VAL A 366 12.16 1.91 -10.86
C VAL A 366 12.09 1.68 -12.37
N ARG A 367 12.46 0.48 -12.79
CA ARG A 367 12.38 0.03 -14.18
C ARG A 367 12.05 -1.46 -14.22
N GLY A 368 10.91 -1.81 -14.80
CA GLY A 368 10.46 -3.21 -14.89
C GLY A 368 10.40 -3.87 -13.49
N PRO A 369 10.98 -5.06 -13.29
CA PRO A 369 10.98 -5.73 -11.99
C PRO A 369 11.97 -5.13 -10.99
N TRP A 370 12.83 -4.19 -11.42
CA TRP A 370 13.94 -3.67 -10.64
C TRP A 370 13.63 -2.32 -9.99
N GLU A 371 14.08 -2.20 -8.75
CA GLU A 371 14.19 -0.94 -8.01
C GLU A 371 15.65 -0.75 -7.60
N LEU A 372 16.28 0.32 -8.07
CA LEU A 372 17.52 0.80 -7.47
C LEU A 372 17.17 1.69 -6.27
N ARG A 373 17.30 1.12 -5.07
CA ARG A 373 17.03 1.80 -3.81
C ARG A 373 18.29 2.48 -3.28
N LEU A 374 18.25 3.80 -3.24
CA LEU A 374 19.30 4.67 -2.74
C LEU A 374 18.94 5.10 -1.31
N ALA A 375 19.86 4.94 -0.37
CA ALA A 375 19.65 5.35 1.01
C ALA A 375 20.83 6.18 1.52
N ARG A 376 20.53 7.22 2.30
CA ARG A 376 21.51 8.05 2.99
C ARG A 376 21.04 8.33 4.41
N VAL A 377 21.93 8.10 5.37
CA VAL A 377 21.76 8.63 6.74
C VAL A 377 22.20 10.08 6.69
N ASP A 378 21.26 11.01 6.75
CA ASP A 378 21.55 12.45 6.65
C ASP A 378 22.29 12.92 7.91
N SER A 379 21.81 12.51 9.07
CA SER A 379 22.36 12.86 10.38
C SER A 379 21.99 11.81 11.42
N LEU A 380 22.77 11.75 12.51
CA LEU A 380 22.45 10.97 13.70
C LEU A 380 22.06 11.92 14.84
N ALA A 381 21.20 11.43 15.74
CA ALA A 381 20.86 12.17 16.95
C ALA A 381 22.05 12.24 17.92
N GLU A 382 22.03 13.21 18.83
CA GLU A 382 23.04 13.34 19.86
C GLU A 382 23.15 12.05 20.71
N GLY A 383 24.37 11.59 20.96
CA GLY A 383 24.64 10.36 21.72
C GLY A 383 24.45 9.05 20.94
N VAL A 384 24.13 9.10 19.64
CA VAL A 384 24.05 7.92 18.77
C VAL A 384 25.34 7.75 17.98
N ASP A 385 26.07 6.66 18.25
CA ASP A 385 27.32 6.32 17.56
C ASP A 385 27.07 5.55 16.26
N ALA A 386 27.58 6.07 15.14
CA ALA A 386 27.52 5.41 13.84
C ALA A 386 28.23 4.05 13.83
N GLY A 387 29.33 3.89 14.59
CA GLY A 387 30.11 2.65 14.63
C GLY A 387 29.33 1.48 15.23
N ALA A 388 28.39 1.77 16.12
CA ALA A 388 27.51 0.81 16.78
C ALA A 388 26.27 0.42 15.95
N LEU A 389 26.10 1.01 14.76
CA LEU A 389 24.93 0.79 13.92
C LEU A 389 25.27 0.12 12.59
N ARG A 390 24.24 -0.50 12.00
CA ARG A 390 24.20 -0.92 10.59
C ARG A 390 23.00 -0.30 9.90
N LEU A 391 23.18 0.14 8.66
CA LEU A 391 22.07 0.53 7.79
C LEU A 391 21.61 -0.74 7.07
N ARG A 392 20.40 -1.20 7.39
CA ARG A 392 19.81 -2.41 6.79
C ARG A 392 18.82 -2.04 5.70
N ILE A 393 18.93 -2.70 4.55
CA ILE A 393 17.96 -2.64 3.44
C ILE A 393 17.30 -4.01 3.32
N GLY A 394 15.97 -4.04 3.40
CA GLY A 394 15.14 -5.23 3.28
C GLY A 394 14.62 -5.45 1.86
N GLY A 395 14.73 -6.68 1.36
CA GLY A 395 14.14 -7.11 0.10
C GLY A 395 12.69 -7.59 0.25
N TRP A 396 12.20 -8.31 -0.76
CA TRP A 396 10.84 -8.88 -0.76
C TRP A 396 10.76 -10.15 0.09
N ALA A 397 9.68 -10.25 0.84
CA ALA A 397 9.39 -11.38 1.70
C ALA A 397 8.72 -12.51 0.90
N VAL A 398 9.42 -13.64 0.74
CA VAL A 398 8.96 -14.75 -0.12
C VAL A 398 8.49 -15.91 0.76
N ALA A 399 7.27 -16.38 0.50
CA ALA A 399 6.65 -17.50 1.21
C ALA A 399 6.83 -18.84 0.46
N GLY A 400 6.25 -19.92 0.98
CA GLY A 400 6.08 -21.18 0.25
C GLY A 400 7.33 -22.04 0.14
N GLY A 401 7.95 -22.37 1.29
CA GLY A 401 9.13 -23.22 1.34
C GLY A 401 10.38 -22.56 0.78
N ALA A 402 10.49 -21.24 0.95
CA ALA A 402 11.53 -20.44 0.34
C ALA A 402 12.94 -20.82 0.84
N THR A 403 13.89 -20.85 -0.08
CA THR A 403 15.31 -21.09 0.20
C THR A 403 16.11 -19.82 -0.07
N ALA A 404 17.13 -19.56 0.76
CA ALA A 404 18.01 -18.41 0.63
C ALA A 404 19.43 -18.82 0.20
N ALA A 405 20.04 -18.01 -0.66
CA ALA A 405 21.46 -18.04 -0.97
C ALA A 405 22.02 -16.62 -0.84
N PHE A 406 23.15 -16.46 -0.16
CA PHE A 406 23.78 -15.14 0.00
C PHE A 406 25.30 -15.24 0.09
N GLY A 407 25.97 -14.20 -0.40
CA GLY A 407 27.42 -14.08 -0.46
C GLY A 407 27.84 -12.92 -1.36
N GLY A 408 29.03 -12.36 -1.15
CA GLY A 408 29.58 -11.32 -2.05
C GLY A 408 28.73 -10.04 -2.19
N GLY A 409 27.94 -9.68 -1.17
CA GLY A 409 27.04 -8.51 -1.24
C GLY A 409 25.71 -8.76 -1.96
N VAL A 410 25.38 -10.03 -2.20
CA VAL A 410 24.14 -10.48 -2.85
C VAL A 410 23.37 -11.42 -1.92
N ALA A 411 22.05 -11.25 -1.86
CA ALA A 411 21.11 -12.21 -1.30
C ALA A 411 19.99 -12.51 -2.32
N SER A 412 19.68 -13.80 -2.47
CA SER A 412 18.55 -14.28 -3.25
C SER A 412 17.70 -15.21 -2.40
N VAL A 413 16.38 -15.02 -2.45
CA VAL A 413 15.40 -15.89 -1.83
C VAL A 413 14.42 -16.34 -2.88
N THR A 414 14.25 -17.65 -3.04
CA THR A 414 13.34 -18.24 -4.04
C THR A 414 12.38 -19.21 -3.38
N GLY A 415 11.08 -19.10 -3.68
CA GLY A 415 10.00 -19.91 -3.12
C GLY A 415 8.70 -19.71 -3.87
N ALA A 416 7.88 -20.76 -3.98
CA ALA A 416 6.59 -20.72 -4.71
C ALA A 416 6.64 -20.09 -6.13
N GLY A 417 7.74 -20.26 -6.85
CA GLY A 417 7.92 -19.70 -8.20
C GLY A 417 8.25 -18.20 -8.25
N LEU A 418 8.56 -17.60 -7.10
CA LEU A 418 9.01 -16.21 -6.97
C LEU A 418 10.48 -16.16 -6.57
N THR A 419 11.19 -15.13 -7.05
CA THR A 419 12.54 -14.79 -6.62
C THR A 419 12.57 -13.35 -6.13
N SER A 420 13.12 -13.17 -4.93
CA SER A 420 13.51 -11.88 -4.36
C SER A 420 15.03 -11.78 -4.46
N TRP A 421 15.53 -10.83 -5.24
CA TRP A 421 16.96 -10.58 -5.40
C TRP A 421 17.33 -9.25 -4.76
N LEU A 422 18.44 -9.22 -4.04
CA LEU A 422 18.94 -8.04 -3.37
C LEU A 422 20.46 -7.98 -3.51
N GLU A 423 20.98 -6.91 -4.09
CA GLU A 423 22.39 -6.77 -4.42
C GLU A 423 22.92 -5.39 -4.06
N SER A 424 24.05 -5.34 -3.37
CA SER A 424 24.75 -4.08 -3.09
C SER A 424 25.49 -3.61 -4.32
N VAL A 425 25.00 -2.52 -4.92
CA VAL A 425 25.57 -1.90 -6.12
C VAL A 425 26.56 -0.79 -5.75
N HIS A 426 26.34 -0.12 -4.62
CA HIS A 426 27.22 0.94 -4.13
C HIS A 426 27.25 0.98 -2.59
N GLY A 427 28.43 1.27 -2.03
CA GLY A 427 28.64 1.40 -0.59
C GLY A 427 29.08 0.12 0.13
N GLY A 428 29.38 -0.96 -0.62
CA GLY A 428 29.74 -2.28 -0.06
C GLY A 428 28.59 -2.90 0.73
N GLY A 429 28.82 -3.94 1.54
CA GLY A 429 27.81 -4.47 2.45
C GLY A 429 27.84 -5.98 2.59
N THR A 430 27.20 -6.47 3.65
CA THR A 430 27.03 -7.89 3.92
C THR A 430 25.61 -8.31 3.64
N ALA A 431 25.44 -9.42 2.94
CA ALA A 431 24.15 -9.97 2.60
C ALA A 431 23.76 -11.09 3.58
N GLY A 432 22.47 -11.22 3.83
CA GLY A 432 21.91 -12.30 4.63
C GLY A 432 20.44 -12.51 4.32
N ALA A 433 19.84 -13.46 5.03
CA ALA A 433 18.40 -13.71 4.96
C ALA A 433 17.86 -14.11 6.32
N THR A 434 16.60 -13.78 6.58
CA THR A 434 15.91 -14.11 7.83
C THR A 434 14.64 -14.88 7.51
N ALA A 435 14.51 -16.07 8.10
CA ALA A 435 13.28 -16.85 8.05
C ALA A 435 12.37 -16.49 9.23
N VAL A 436 11.09 -16.25 8.93
CA VAL A 436 10.03 -15.93 9.89
C VAL A 436 8.95 -16.99 9.78
N ARG A 437 8.81 -17.79 10.84
CA ARG A 437 7.81 -18.86 10.88
C ARG A 437 6.42 -18.27 10.99
N ASP A 438 5.48 -18.77 10.17
CA ASP A 438 4.10 -18.26 10.17
C ASP A 438 4.06 -16.71 10.05
N GLY A 439 5.00 -16.14 9.29
CA GLY A 439 5.28 -14.71 9.24
C GLY A 439 4.27 -13.89 8.45
N GLY A 440 3.37 -14.54 7.71
CA GLY A 440 2.34 -13.89 6.91
C GLY A 440 1.23 -14.84 6.50
N PRO A 441 0.16 -14.34 5.85
CA PRO A 441 -1.05 -15.08 5.55
C PRO A 441 -0.97 -15.90 4.26
N LEU A 442 0.19 -15.91 3.60
CA LEU A 442 0.50 -16.78 2.46
C LEU A 442 1.04 -18.12 2.96
N ALA A 443 0.93 -19.16 2.15
CA ALA A 443 1.28 -20.51 2.60
C ALA A 443 2.77 -20.65 2.99
N GLY A 444 3.01 -21.22 4.18
CA GLY A 444 4.35 -21.57 4.68
C GLY A 444 5.09 -20.42 5.35
N ASP A 445 6.33 -20.69 5.76
CA ASP A 445 7.23 -19.70 6.35
C ASP A 445 7.65 -18.65 5.31
N VAL A 446 7.97 -17.45 5.80
CA VAL A 446 8.41 -16.33 4.98
C VAL A 446 9.91 -16.15 5.15
N VAL A 447 10.65 -15.91 4.06
CA VAL A 447 12.08 -15.62 4.11
C VAL A 447 12.35 -14.25 3.45
N VAL A 448 13.12 -13.41 4.13
CA VAL A 448 13.42 -12.03 3.72
C VAL A 448 14.92 -11.88 3.50
N PRO A 449 15.39 -11.55 2.28
CA PRO A 449 16.78 -11.17 2.06
C PRO A 449 17.01 -9.75 2.58
N TRP A 450 18.21 -9.50 3.09
CA TRP A 450 18.61 -8.18 3.55
C TRP A 450 20.08 -7.90 3.24
N LEU A 451 20.41 -6.61 3.12
CA LEU A 451 21.77 -6.09 3.06
C LEU A 451 22.04 -5.21 4.28
N GLU A 452 23.23 -5.30 4.83
CA GLU A 452 23.71 -4.41 5.87
C GLU A 452 24.97 -3.65 5.42
N HIS A 453 24.93 -2.35 5.63
CA HIS A 453 26.01 -1.43 5.29
C HIS A 453 26.54 -0.76 6.56
N PRO A 454 27.83 -0.40 6.60
CA PRO A 454 28.35 0.48 7.66
C PRO A 454 27.65 1.84 7.57
N VAL A 455 27.26 2.40 8.73
CA VAL A 455 26.66 3.74 8.78
C VAL A 455 27.75 4.78 8.59
N ARG A 456 27.64 5.56 7.51
CA ARG A 456 28.50 6.71 7.21
C ARG A 456 27.60 7.91 6.90
N PRO A 457 27.33 8.80 7.88
CA PRO A 457 26.46 9.94 7.65
C PRO A 457 26.89 10.77 6.44
N GLY A 458 25.93 11.16 5.61
CA GLY A 458 26.15 11.89 4.35
C GLY A 458 26.55 11.02 3.15
N ALA A 459 26.92 9.75 3.33
CA ALA A 459 27.25 8.86 2.22
C ALA A 459 26.01 8.10 1.72
N TRP A 460 25.91 7.98 0.38
CA TRP A 460 24.90 7.15 -0.26
C TRP A 460 25.31 5.67 -0.25
N VAL A 461 24.32 4.80 -0.10
CA VAL A 461 24.39 3.39 -0.49
C VAL A 461 23.33 3.13 -1.56
N ALA A 462 23.57 2.16 -2.44
CA ALA A 462 22.61 1.76 -3.46
C ALA A 462 22.46 0.24 -3.49
N ALA A 463 21.22 -0.23 -3.46
CA ALA A 463 20.89 -1.64 -3.58
C ALA A 463 19.93 -1.86 -4.75
N LEU A 464 20.21 -2.85 -5.60
CA LEU A 464 19.26 -3.35 -6.57
C LEU A 464 18.32 -4.32 -5.84
N VAL A 465 17.03 -4.00 -5.85
CA VAL A 465 15.95 -4.81 -5.29
C VAL A 465 15.10 -5.33 -6.45
N GLU A 466 14.87 -6.63 -6.49
CA GLU A 466 14.05 -7.28 -7.51
C GLU A 466 13.02 -8.19 -6.85
N LEU A 467 11.81 -8.20 -7.39
CA LEU A 467 10.89 -9.32 -7.27
C LEU A 467 10.59 -9.78 -8.68
N SER A 468 10.60 -11.07 -8.96
CA SER A 468 10.25 -11.63 -10.27
C SER A 468 9.60 -13.02 -10.11
N GLY A 469 8.81 -13.41 -11.11
CA GLY A 469 8.21 -14.75 -11.19
C GLY A 469 8.81 -15.61 -12.31
N GLY A 470 8.77 -16.94 -12.13
CA GLY A 470 9.20 -17.92 -13.15
C GLY A 470 10.73 -18.13 -13.22
N THR A 471 11.20 -18.91 -14.21
CA THR A 471 12.63 -19.24 -14.40
C THR A 471 13.44 -18.15 -15.10
N GLY A 472 12.95 -16.89 -15.10
CA GLY A 472 13.51 -15.78 -15.87
C GLY A 472 14.89 -15.26 -15.42
N ALA A 473 15.59 -15.97 -14.54
CA ALA A 473 16.85 -15.56 -13.95
C ALA A 473 18.10 -15.89 -14.78
N THR A 474 18.00 -16.15 -16.09
CA THR A 474 19.09 -16.82 -16.85
C THR A 474 19.85 -15.99 -17.88
N ASP A 475 19.62 -14.69 -18.02
CA ASP A 475 20.56 -13.82 -18.77
C ASP A 475 20.34 -12.37 -18.33
N ARG A 476 21.23 -11.83 -17.48
CA ARG A 476 21.17 -10.43 -17.06
C ARG A 476 22.56 -9.85 -16.90
N ASP A 477 22.69 -8.59 -17.29
CA ASP A 477 23.90 -7.82 -17.07
C ASP A 477 24.04 -7.43 -15.59
N GLU A 478 25.28 -7.17 -15.17
CA GLU A 478 25.58 -6.67 -13.83
C GLU A 478 25.03 -5.24 -13.69
N CYS A 479 24.18 -4.99 -12.70
CA CYS A 479 23.71 -3.63 -12.44
C CYS A 479 24.85 -2.76 -11.92
N ARG A 480 25.03 -1.58 -12.50
CA ARG A 480 26.03 -0.60 -12.04
C ARG A 480 25.37 0.73 -11.81
N ALA A 481 25.62 1.33 -10.65
CA ALA A 481 25.12 2.65 -10.33
C ALA A 481 26.20 3.50 -9.67
N VAL A 482 26.31 4.75 -10.12
CA VAL A 482 27.25 5.73 -9.55
C VAL A 482 26.46 6.93 -9.04
N PRO A 483 26.04 6.93 -7.76
CA PRO A 483 25.44 8.10 -7.15
C PRO A 483 26.52 9.17 -6.90
N HIS A 484 26.29 10.37 -7.43
CA HIS A 484 27.16 11.52 -7.24
C HIS A 484 26.32 12.75 -6.91
N GLU A 485 26.58 13.38 -5.78
CA GLU A 485 25.84 14.56 -5.34
C GLU A 485 26.71 15.81 -5.41
N THR A 486 26.18 16.88 -5.99
CA THR A 486 26.87 18.17 -6.08
C THR A 486 25.85 19.30 -5.95
N ALA A 487 26.14 20.25 -5.06
CA ALA A 487 25.32 21.44 -4.85
C ALA A 487 23.82 21.13 -4.64
N GLY A 488 23.51 20.14 -3.79
CA GLY A 488 22.12 19.81 -3.46
C GLY A 488 21.35 19.06 -4.53
N ARG A 489 22.05 18.45 -5.49
CA ARG A 489 21.47 17.63 -6.55
C ARG A 489 22.19 16.29 -6.64
N LEU A 490 21.43 15.21 -6.54
CA LEU A 490 21.90 13.84 -6.73
C LEU A 490 21.79 13.47 -8.21
N HIS A 491 22.90 13.05 -8.79
CA HIS A 491 23.02 12.50 -10.13
C HIS A 491 23.29 11.00 -10.01
N VAL A 492 22.49 10.17 -10.68
CA VAL A 492 22.67 8.72 -10.67
C VAL A 492 22.70 8.22 -12.10
N ALA A 493 23.86 7.78 -12.56
CA ALA A 493 23.98 6.99 -13.78
C ALA A 493 23.74 5.52 -13.42
N VAL A 494 22.85 4.85 -14.15
CA VAL A 494 22.45 3.46 -13.91
C VAL A 494 22.58 2.66 -15.20
N HIS A 495 23.37 1.60 -15.16
CA HIS A 495 23.34 0.50 -16.11
C HIS A 495 22.43 -0.59 -15.54
N TRP A 496 21.28 -0.80 -16.17
CA TRP A 496 20.26 -1.74 -15.72
C TRP A 496 20.59 -3.18 -16.14
N PRO A 497 20.03 -4.19 -15.45
CA PRO A 497 20.25 -5.59 -15.80
C PRO A 497 19.78 -6.01 -17.20
N ASP A 498 18.96 -5.19 -17.87
CA ASP A 498 18.54 -5.39 -19.27
C ASP A 498 19.46 -4.71 -20.30
N GLY A 499 20.63 -4.23 -19.88
CA GLY A 499 21.61 -3.54 -20.71
C GLY A 499 21.27 -2.07 -21.02
N THR A 500 20.17 -1.54 -20.48
CA THR A 500 19.80 -0.13 -20.69
C THR A 500 20.63 0.80 -19.80
N ASP A 501 21.15 1.89 -20.34
CA ASP A 501 21.74 2.98 -19.56
C ASP A 501 20.77 4.14 -19.37
N THR A 502 20.69 4.66 -18.14
CA THR A 502 19.87 5.84 -17.80
C THR A 502 20.62 6.79 -16.90
N ALA A 503 20.22 8.06 -16.90
CA ALA A 503 20.75 9.08 -16.00
C ALA A 503 19.59 9.80 -15.32
N VAL A 504 19.53 9.71 -14.00
CA VAL A 504 18.49 10.35 -13.19
C VAL A 504 19.08 11.48 -12.38
N HIS A 505 18.31 12.55 -12.26
CA HIS A 505 18.63 13.71 -11.43
C HIS A 505 17.54 13.92 -10.40
N VAL A 506 17.93 14.12 -9.14
CA VAL A 506 16.99 14.38 -8.05
C VAL A 506 17.52 15.52 -7.18
N ASP A 507 16.67 16.48 -6.87
CA ASP A 507 17.02 17.57 -5.96
C ASP A 507 17.03 17.04 -4.52
N THR A 508 18.16 17.16 -3.84
CA THR A 508 18.36 16.75 -2.43
C THR A 508 18.34 17.93 -1.47
N ASP A 509 18.57 19.14 -1.97
CA ASP A 509 18.42 20.38 -1.21
C ASP A 509 16.93 20.75 -1.08
N HIS A 510 16.30 20.23 -0.03
CA HIS A 510 14.96 20.65 0.36
C HIS A 510 15.04 21.96 1.15
N ALA A 511 15.48 23.06 0.49
CA ALA A 511 15.64 24.40 1.07
C ALA A 511 14.37 25.01 1.69
N GLN A 512 13.23 24.31 1.66
CA GLN A 512 12.02 24.64 2.41
C GLN A 512 12.17 24.47 3.94
N ASP A 513 13.18 23.73 4.42
CA ASP A 513 13.42 23.49 5.86
C ASP A 513 13.67 24.77 6.69
N ARG A 514 13.98 25.93 6.07
CA ARG A 514 14.25 27.18 6.80
C ARG A 514 13.09 28.17 6.88
N ARG A 515 11.99 27.99 6.13
CA ARG A 515 10.87 28.96 6.12
C ARG A 515 9.66 28.54 6.94
N GLN A 516 9.55 27.26 7.31
CA GLN A 516 8.42 26.73 8.08
C GLN A 516 8.69 26.62 9.58
N ALA A 517 9.96 26.71 10.02
CA ALA A 517 10.30 26.87 11.43
C ALA A 517 10.28 28.35 11.91
N ALA A 518 9.96 29.29 11.02
CA ALA A 518 9.94 30.74 11.27
C ALA A 518 8.58 31.40 10.97
N ARG A 519 7.51 30.60 10.87
CA ARG A 519 6.10 31.03 10.84
C ARG A 519 5.31 30.09 11.73
#